data_AF-A0A2E6ESK1-F1
#
_entry.id   AF-A0A2E6ESK1-F1
#
_cell.length_a   1.000
_cell.length_b   1.000
_cell.length_c   1.000
_cell.angle_alpha   90.00
_cell.angle_beta   90.00
_cell.angle_gamma   90.00
#
_symmetry.space_group_name_H-M   'P 1'
#
loop_
_entity.id
_entity.type
_entity.pdbx_description
1 polymer ?
#
loop_
_entity_poly.entity_id
_entity_poly.type
_entity_poly.pdbx_seq_one_letter_code
_entity_poly.pdbx_strand_id
1 'polypeptide(L)'
;MPGAYVFPGGAVDAADRGPVAALRVALDEQVVSQRFRQQLDVTTALALLHAGLRELAEETGLLLPNGQGITPFAHWITPRSEPRRFDTWFLAAPLPDGAVPSHDDHEVHDSRWVDPGRVIDDYGDGDILLAPPTFHTLWDLSRFGSLDRFLEDASQRAVYPVQPQMVRQDGRLCFLLPGDREHPVRQGMPGPTRIVGGPNGGWLLQEQRAG
;
A
#
# COMPACT_ATOMS: atom_id res chain seq x y z
N MET A 1 -4.00 0.63 15.70
CA MET A 1 -2.78 0.91 16.47
C MET A 1 -2.65 2.43 16.53
N PRO A 2 -3.00 3.08 17.64
CA PRO A 2 -2.80 4.52 17.79
C PRO A 2 -1.32 4.88 17.61
N GLY A 3 -1.02 5.98 16.91
CA GLY A 3 0.37 6.44 16.68
C GLY A 3 1.14 5.72 15.57
N ALA A 4 0.51 4.83 14.80
CA ALA A 4 1.13 4.23 13.63
C ALA A 4 1.11 5.19 12.43
N TYR A 5 2.22 5.25 11.69
CA TYR A 5 2.26 5.95 10.41
C TYR A 5 1.55 5.12 9.34
N VAL A 6 0.75 5.81 8.52
CA VAL A 6 -0.04 5.22 7.44
C VAL A 6 0.05 6.11 6.19
N PHE A 7 -0.29 5.52 5.03
CA PHE A 7 -0.61 6.32 3.84
C PHE A 7 -2.05 6.79 3.93
N PRO A 8 -2.42 7.88 3.22
CA PRO A 8 -3.81 8.28 3.07
C PRO A 8 -4.66 7.14 2.53
N GLY A 9 -5.85 6.97 3.08
CA GLY A 9 -6.78 5.95 2.61
C GLY A 9 -7.86 5.57 3.61
N GLY A 10 -8.96 5.07 3.05
CA GLY A 10 -10.12 4.65 3.80
C GLY A 10 -10.93 3.58 3.08
N ALA A 11 -12.19 3.45 3.47
CA ALA A 11 -13.09 2.46 2.91
C ALA A 11 -13.66 2.95 1.57
N VAL A 12 -14.00 2.00 0.69
CA VAL A 12 -14.81 2.30 -0.49
C VAL A 12 -16.26 2.51 -0.05
N ASP A 13 -16.77 3.71 -0.26
CA ASP A 13 -18.12 4.10 0.08
C ASP A 13 -19.10 3.89 -1.08
N ALA A 14 -20.40 4.01 -0.78
CA ALA A 14 -21.43 3.93 -1.81
C ALA A 14 -21.24 5.01 -2.89
N ALA A 15 -20.79 6.20 -2.49
CA ALA A 15 -20.56 7.34 -3.38
C ALA A 15 -19.42 7.10 -4.39
N ASP A 16 -18.42 6.29 -4.04
CA ASP A 16 -17.26 6.02 -4.91
C ASP A 16 -17.62 5.20 -6.16
N ARG A 17 -18.83 4.62 -6.21
CA ARG A 17 -19.37 3.97 -7.41
C ARG A 17 -19.83 4.95 -8.47
N GLY A 18 -19.96 6.24 -8.14
CA GLY A 18 -20.24 7.33 -9.05
C GLY A 18 -19.03 8.25 -9.23
N PRO A 19 -19.17 9.35 -10.00
CA PRO A 19 -18.12 10.34 -10.15
C PRO A 19 -17.74 10.99 -8.80
N VAL A 20 -16.45 11.19 -8.57
CA VAL A 20 -15.92 11.84 -7.36
C VAL A 20 -15.61 13.30 -7.63
N ALA A 21 -15.93 14.20 -6.69
CA ALA A 21 -15.69 15.65 -6.84
C ALA A 21 -14.21 16.02 -7.04
N ALA A 22 -13.28 15.21 -6.54
CA ALA A 22 -11.84 15.36 -6.74
C ALA A 22 -11.41 15.18 -8.22
N LEU A 23 -12.22 14.51 -9.03
CA LEU A 23 -12.01 14.38 -10.47
C LEU A 23 -12.69 15.54 -11.22
N ARG A 24 -11.92 16.20 -12.09
CA ARG A 24 -12.46 17.20 -13.03
C ARG A 24 -12.93 16.57 -14.34
N VAL A 25 -12.42 15.38 -14.64
CA VAL A 25 -12.72 14.61 -15.86
C VAL A 25 -13.04 13.18 -15.46
N ALA A 26 -14.07 12.61 -16.08
CA ALA A 26 -14.40 11.20 -15.90
C ALA A 26 -13.21 10.31 -16.32
N LEU A 27 -12.93 9.29 -15.53
CA LEU A 27 -11.91 8.31 -15.88
C LEU A 27 -12.41 7.42 -17.02
N ASP A 28 -11.56 7.19 -18.00
CA ASP A 28 -11.85 6.25 -19.08
C ASP A 28 -11.83 4.81 -18.53
N GLU A 29 -12.95 4.10 -18.70
CA GLU A 29 -13.16 2.75 -18.21
C GLU A 29 -12.12 1.74 -18.72
N GLN A 30 -11.72 1.86 -20.00
CA GLN A 30 -10.73 0.97 -20.60
C GLN A 30 -9.35 1.24 -20.01
N VAL A 31 -8.99 2.51 -19.84
CA VAL A 31 -7.73 2.91 -19.21
C VAL A 31 -7.69 2.42 -17.75
N VAL A 32 -8.78 2.57 -17.00
CA VAL A 32 -8.86 2.08 -15.62
C VAL A 32 -8.73 0.56 -15.57
N SER A 33 -9.46 -0.18 -16.41
CA SER A 33 -9.35 -1.64 -16.48
C SER A 33 -7.93 -2.09 -16.82
N GLN A 34 -7.23 -1.39 -17.73
CA GLN A 34 -5.84 -1.66 -18.08
C GLN A 34 -4.87 -1.44 -16.91
N ARG A 35 -5.05 -0.40 -16.08
CA ARG A 35 -4.22 -0.15 -14.89
C ARG A 35 -4.28 -1.31 -13.89
N PHE A 36 -5.46 -1.91 -13.73
CA PHE A 36 -5.65 -3.12 -12.93
C PHE A 36 -5.37 -4.41 -13.68
N ARG A 37 -4.74 -4.35 -14.87
CA ARG A 37 -4.41 -5.52 -15.69
C ARG A 37 -5.62 -6.41 -15.97
N GLN A 38 -6.82 -5.83 -15.99
CA GLN A 38 -8.10 -6.52 -16.16
C GLN A 38 -8.32 -7.64 -15.11
N GLN A 39 -7.68 -7.53 -13.94
CA GLN A 39 -7.83 -8.48 -12.83
C GLN A 39 -9.15 -8.29 -12.08
N LEU A 40 -9.75 -7.11 -12.20
CA LEU A 40 -11.01 -6.73 -11.57
C LEU A 40 -12.05 -6.38 -12.64
N ASP A 41 -13.33 -6.51 -12.29
CA ASP A 41 -14.38 -5.86 -13.07
C ASP A 41 -14.20 -4.33 -13.00
N VAL A 42 -14.61 -3.66 -14.07
CA VAL A 42 -14.36 -2.22 -14.22
C VAL A 42 -15.06 -1.38 -13.15
N THR A 43 -16.23 -1.82 -12.65
CA THR A 43 -16.97 -1.12 -11.60
C THR A 43 -16.19 -1.13 -10.29
N THR A 44 -15.62 -2.28 -9.91
CA THR A 44 -14.77 -2.40 -8.73
C THR A 44 -13.48 -1.59 -8.89
N ALA A 45 -12.83 -1.65 -10.06
CA ALA A 45 -11.61 -0.89 -10.34
C ALA A 45 -11.83 0.62 -10.26
N LEU A 46 -12.94 1.12 -10.80
CA LEU A 46 -13.34 2.53 -10.70
C LEU A 46 -13.58 2.93 -9.24
N ALA A 47 -14.35 2.12 -8.49
CA ALA A 47 -14.66 2.43 -7.10
C ALA A 47 -13.41 2.51 -6.22
N LEU A 48 -12.42 1.64 -6.45
CA LEU A 48 -11.13 1.69 -5.76
C LEU A 48 -10.34 2.96 -6.09
N LEU A 49 -10.28 3.37 -7.36
CA LEU A 49 -9.61 4.61 -7.77
C LEU A 49 -10.31 5.85 -7.22
N HIS A 50 -11.63 5.86 -7.29
CA HIS A 50 -12.47 6.93 -6.77
C HIS A 50 -12.27 7.13 -5.26
N ALA A 51 -12.33 6.03 -4.49
CA ALA A 51 -12.04 6.07 -3.06
C ALA A 51 -10.62 6.59 -2.81
N GLY A 52 -9.60 6.04 -3.47
CA GLY A 52 -8.22 6.49 -3.27
C GLY A 52 -7.99 7.97 -3.61
N LEU A 53 -8.65 8.50 -4.64
CA LEU A 53 -8.59 9.92 -5.01
C LEU A 53 -9.34 10.81 -4.03
N ARG A 54 -10.47 10.35 -3.51
CA ARG A 54 -11.24 11.06 -2.48
C ARG A 54 -10.43 11.16 -1.19
N GLU A 55 -9.94 10.04 -0.68
CA GLU A 55 -9.15 9.97 0.56
C GLU A 55 -7.85 10.78 0.45
N LEU A 56 -7.17 10.72 -0.70
CA LEU A 56 -6.01 11.58 -0.97
C LEU A 56 -6.37 13.07 -0.86
N ALA A 57 -7.50 13.48 -1.43
CA ALA A 57 -7.94 14.86 -1.39
C ALA A 57 -8.38 15.30 0.02
N GLU A 58 -9.10 14.45 0.74
CA GLU A 58 -9.60 14.71 2.09
C GLU A 58 -8.43 14.82 3.09
N GLU A 59 -7.48 13.90 3.05
CA GLU A 59 -6.39 13.86 4.05
C GLU A 59 -5.18 14.75 3.70
N THR A 60 -4.99 15.13 2.43
CA THR A 60 -3.78 15.86 1.99
C THR A 60 -4.03 17.09 1.14
N GLY A 61 -5.28 17.39 0.79
CA GLY A 61 -5.64 18.48 -0.13
C GLY A 61 -5.13 18.29 -1.56
N LEU A 62 -4.44 17.18 -1.87
CA LEU A 62 -3.91 16.91 -3.20
C LEU A 62 -5.01 16.43 -4.13
N LEU A 63 -5.13 17.10 -5.28
CA LEU A 63 -6.01 16.69 -6.35
C LEU A 63 -5.19 16.11 -7.49
N LEU A 64 -5.65 14.97 -8.03
CA LEU A 64 -5.19 14.40 -9.29
C LEU A 64 -6.36 14.48 -10.29
N PRO A 65 -6.58 15.63 -10.95
CA PRO A 65 -7.86 15.95 -11.59
C PRO A 65 -8.28 15.00 -12.71
N ASN A 66 -7.30 14.34 -13.33
CA ASN A 66 -7.50 13.38 -14.43
C ASN A 66 -7.13 11.94 -13.99
N GLY A 67 -6.84 11.73 -12.70
CA GLY A 67 -6.27 10.50 -12.17
C GLY A 67 -5.10 9.97 -13.00
N GLN A 68 -4.29 10.84 -13.58
CA GLN A 68 -3.24 10.43 -14.50
C GLN A 68 -2.06 9.87 -13.71
N GLY A 69 -1.54 8.71 -14.12
CA GLY A 69 -0.40 8.07 -13.48
C GLY A 69 -0.71 7.32 -12.19
N ILE A 70 -1.94 7.37 -11.65
CA ILE A 70 -2.33 6.53 -10.52
C ILE A 70 -2.44 5.07 -10.98
N THR A 71 -1.77 4.17 -10.25
CA THR A 71 -1.70 2.75 -10.57
C THR A 71 -1.80 1.90 -9.30
N PRO A 72 -2.38 0.69 -9.38
CA PRO A 72 -2.25 -0.30 -8.32
C PRO A 72 -0.79 -0.63 -8.03
N PHE A 73 -0.44 -0.74 -6.75
CA PHE A 73 0.93 -1.01 -6.30
C PHE A 73 1.04 -2.23 -5.37
N ALA A 74 0.09 -2.40 -4.45
CA ALA A 74 0.02 -3.58 -3.59
C ALA A 74 -1.43 -3.92 -3.24
N HIS A 75 -1.68 -5.17 -2.85
CA HIS A 75 -3.01 -5.64 -2.45
C HIS A 75 -2.89 -6.53 -1.21
N TRP A 76 -3.34 -6.02 -0.06
CA TRP A 76 -3.22 -6.69 1.23
C TRP A 76 -4.57 -7.08 1.78
N ILE A 77 -4.69 -8.34 2.20
CA ILE A 77 -5.87 -8.89 2.83
C ILE A 77 -5.49 -9.27 4.26
N THR A 78 -6.18 -8.70 5.24
CA THR A 78 -5.91 -9.01 6.65
C THR A 78 -6.03 -10.53 6.91
N PRO A 79 -5.12 -11.13 7.71
CA PRO A 79 -5.15 -12.55 8.05
C PRO A 79 -6.53 -13.02 8.52
N ARG A 80 -6.87 -14.28 8.27
CA ARG A 80 -8.18 -14.85 8.67
C ARG A 80 -8.36 -14.93 10.19
N SER A 81 -7.25 -14.99 10.93
CA SER A 81 -7.22 -15.03 12.39
C SER A 81 -7.58 -13.70 13.05
N GLU A 82 -7.52 -12.59 12.31
CA GLU A 82 -7.82 -11.28 12.87
C GLU A 82 -9.32 -11.04 12.93
N PRO A 83 -9.84 -10.47 14.04
CA PRO A 83 -11.28 -10.24 14.20
C PRO A 83 -11.79 -9.12 13.29
N ARG A 84 -10.97 -8.10 13.04
CA ARG A 84 -11.26 -7.01 12.10
C ARG A 84 -10.39 -7.19 10.87
N ARG A 85 -11.03 -7.27 9.70
CA ARG A 85 -10.35 -7.60 8.44
C ARG A 85 -10.66 -6.57 7.37
N PHE A 86 -9.65 -6.30 6.57
CA PHE A 86 -9.70 -5.41 5.43
C PHE A 86 -9.14 -6.11 4.19
N ASP A 87 -9.61 -5.66 3.04
CA ASP A 87 -9.15 -6.03 1.71
C ASP A 87 -8.70 -4.72 1.06
N THR A 88 -7.41 -4.42 1.16
CA THR A 88 -6.86 -3.07 0.95
C THR A 88 -5.99 -3.05 -0.29
N TRP A 89 -6.37 -2.22 -1.25
CA TRP A 89 -5.54 -1.88 -2.40
C TRP A 89 -4.73 -0.62 -2.12
N PHE A 90 -3.42 -0.71 -2.29
CA PHE A 90 -2.52 0.44 -2.27
C PHE A 90 -2.37 0.95 -3.70
N LEU A 91 -2.63 2.24 -3.87
CA LEU A 91 -2.47 2.96 -5.12
C LEU A 91 -1.26 3.89 -5.00
N ALA A 92 -0.57 4.11 -6.09
CA ALA A 92 0.58 5.01 -6.14
C ALA A 92 0.49 5.91 -7.38
N ALA A 93 0.94 7.15 -7.24
CA ALA A 93 0.97 8.14 -8.31
C ALA A 93 2.20 9.04 -8.15
N PRO A 94 2.79 9.52 -9.27
CA PRO A 94 3.74 10.62 -9.20
C PRO A 94 3.03 11.88 -8.66
N LEU A 95 3.72 12.63 -7.80
CA LEU A 95 3.24 13.94 -7.39
C LEU A 95 3.32 14.90 -8.59
N PRO A 96 2.25 15.62 -8.94
CA PRO A 96 2.31 16.64 -9.98
C PRO A 96 3.30 17.75 -9.63
N ASP A 97 3.99 18.30 -10.63
CA ASP A 97 4.93 19.40 -10.44
C ASP A 97 4.27 20.59 -9.74
N GLY A 98 4.92 21.09 -8.69
CA GLY A 98 4.45 22.23 -7.90
C GLY A 98 3.27 21.93 -6.97
N ALA A 99 2.80 20.68 -6.89
CA ALA A 99 1.80 20.31 -5.89
C ALA A 99 2.43 20.28 -4.49
N VAL A 100 1.75 20.92 -3.53
CA VAL A 100 2.16 20.96 -2.13
C VAL A 100 1.04 20.35 -1.30
N PRO A 101 1.24 19.19 -0.65
CA PRO A 101 0.23 18.62 0.23
C PRO A 101 0.02 19.50 1.47
N SER A 102 -1.22 19.52 1.95
CA SER A 102 -1.63 20.15 3.20
C SER A 102 -2.60 19.21 3.90
N HIS A 103 -2.28 18.74 5.10
CA HIS A 103 -3.24 17.97 5.89
C HIS A 103 -4.29 18.90 6.51
N ASP A 104 -5.46 18.35 6.84
CA ASP A 104 -6.36 19.02 7.77
C ASP A 104 -5.88 18.79 9.21
N ASP A 105 -6.07 19.77 10.10
CA ASP A 105 -5.68 19.64 11.51
C ASP A 105 -6.67 18.76 12.31
N HIS A 106 -7.54 18.01 11.65
CA HIS A 106 -8.67 17.32 12.29
C HIS A 106 -8.44 15.83 12.52
N GLU A 107 -7.91 15.09 11.54
CA GLU A 107 -7.68 13.63 11.67
C GLU A 107 -6.20 13.24 11.66
N VAL A 108 -5.34 14.04 11.02
CA VAL A 108 -3.91 13.78 10.87
C VAL A 108 -3.10 14.69 11.79
N HIS A 109 -2.33 14.12 12.71
CA HIS A 109 -1.50 14.89 13.66
C HIS A 109 -0.19 15.42 13.06
N ASP A 110 0.32 14.79 12.01
CA ASP A 110 1.53 15.21 11.29
C ASP A 110 1.54 14.56 9.89
N SER A 111 2.02 15.29 8.87
CA SER A 111 2.26 14.74 7.53
C SER A 111 3.62 15.20 7.00
N ARG A 112 4.39 14.25 6.48
CA ARG A 112 5.77 14.51 6.03
C ARG A 112 6.10 13.76 4.75
N TRP A 113 6.85 14.43 3.87
CA TRP A 113 7.59 13.76 2.81
C TRP A 113 8.79 13.05 3.42
N VAL A 114 8.97 11.79 3.04
CA VAL A 114 9.98 10.91 3.64
C VAL A 114 10.67 10.10 2.55
N ASP A 115 11.95 9.81 2.80
CA ASP A 115 12.65 8.76 2.07
C ASP A 115 12.19 7.40 2.60
N PRO A 116 11.64 6.48 1.77
CA PRO A 116 11.14 5.20 2.26
C PRO A 116 12.20 4.35 2.96
N GLY A 117 13.47 4.42 2.52
CA GLY A 117 14.59 3.73 3.17
C GLY A 117 14.80 4.24 4.59
N ARG A 118 14.79 5.57 4.76
CA ARG A 118 14.91 6.19 6.09
C ARG A 118 13.77 5.79 7.03
N VAL A 119 12.54 5.68 6.53
CA VAL A 119 11.38 5.27 7.33
C VAL A 119 11.53 3.83 7.80
N ILE A 120 12.13 2.95 7.00
CA ILE A 120 12.42 1.56 7.39
C ILE A 120 13.49 1.53 8.49
N ASP A 121 14.52 2.38 8.40
CA ASP A 121 15.55 2.51 9.43
C ASP A 121 14.94 3.03 10.75
N ASP A 122 14.21 4.14 10.71
CA ASP A 122 13.51 4.71 11.88
C ASP A 122 12.54 3.67 12.51
N TYR A 123 11.89 2.85 11.68
CA TYR A 123 11.04 1.75 12.14
C TYR A 123 11.84 0.62 12.81
N GLY A 124 13.00 0.25 12.26
CA GLY A 124 13.89 -0.75 12.84
C GLY A 124 14.47 -0.33 14.20
N ASP A 125 14.73 0.97 14.36
CA ASP A 125 15.19 1.58 15.61
C ASP A 125 14.07 1.74 16.65
N GLY A 126 12.80 1.65 16.21
CA GLY A 126 11.62 1.74 17.08
C GLY A 126 11.09 3.16 17.27
N ASP A 127 11.58 4.12 16.50
CA ASP A 127 11.17 5.53 16.55
C ASP A 127 9.78 5.76 15.98
N ILE A 128 9.34 4.89 15.06
CA ILE A 128 8.00 4.91 14.49
C ILE A 128 7.33 3.53 14.53
N LEU A 129 6.01 3.51 14.49
CA LEU A 129 5.22 2.30 14.38
C LEU A 129 4.62 2.17 12.98
N LEU A 130 4.81 1.01 12.35
CA LEU A 130 4.23 0.67 11.06
C LEU A 130 3.47 -0.65 11.17
N ALA A 131 2.28 -0.69 10.57
CA ALA A 131 1.58 -1.94 10.32
C ALA A 131 2.32 -2.76 9.24
N PRO A 132 2.24 -4.11 9.25
CA PRO A 132 2.94 -4.94 8.26
C PRO A 132 2.70 -4.54 6.78
N PRO A 133 1.47 -4.19 6.35
CA PRO A 133 1.23 -3.73 4.98
C PRO A 133 1.99 -2.44 4.64
N THR A 134 1.97 -1.43 5.52
CA THR A 134 2.68 -0.16 5.33
C THR A 134 4.18 -0.38 5.29
N PHE A 135 4.72 -1.15 6.25
CA PHE A 135 6.14 -1.48 6.34
C PHE A 135 6.66 -2.15 5.07
N HIS A 136 6.00 -3.20 4.60
CA HIS A 136 6.42 -3.89 3.38
C HIS A 136 6.24 -3.00 2.13
N THR A 137 5.19 -2.20 2.07
CA THR A 137 4.97 -1.28 0.94
C THR A 137 6.07 -0.22 0.86
N LEU A 138 6.49 0.35 2.00
CA LEU A 138 7.64 1.25 2.07
C LEU A 138 8.96 0.57 1.69
N TRP A 139 9.16 -0.67 2.13
CA TRP A 139 10.30 -1.48 1.70
C TRP A 139 10.32 -1.74 0.19
N ASP A 140 9.18 -2.03 -0.42
CA ASP A 140 9.15 -2.24 -1.87
C ASP A 140 9.44 -0.93 -2.62
N LEU A 141 8.89 0.19 -2.15
CA LEU A 141 9.19 1.53 -2.67
C LEU A 141 10.67 1.92 -2.54
N SER A 142 11.34 1.55 -1.44
CA SER A 142 12.73 1.90 -1.20
C SER A 142 13.70 1.26 -2.20
N ARG A 143 13.25 0.27 -3.00
CA ARG A 143 14.08 -0.44 -3.98
C ARG A 143 14.28 0.32 -5.28
N PHE A 144 13.42 1.28 -5.63
CA PHE A 144 13.45 1.91 -6.96
C PHE A 144 14.55 2.98 -7.09
N GLY A 145 14.92 3.66 -6.00
CA GLY A 145 15.97 4.69 -5.98
C GLY A 145 15.71 5.93 -6.86
N SER A 146 14.64 5.96 -7.65
CA SER A 146 14.22 7.10 -8.49
C SER A 146 12.78 6.92 -8.95
N LEU A 147 12.14 8.03 -9.33
CA LEU A 147 10.78 8.02 -9.88
C LEU A 147 10.70 7.25 -11.21
N ASP A 148 11.67 7.42 -12.11
CA ASP A 148 11.67 6.74 -13.41
C ASP A 148 11.68 5.22 -13.28
N ARG A 149 12.50 4.69 -12.35
CA ARG A 149 12.54 3.25 -12.04
C ARG A 149 11.23 2.75 -11.44
N PHE A 150 10.61 3.56 -10.58
CA PHE A 150 9.28 3.24 -10.05
C PHE A 150 8.23 3.21 -11.18
N LEU A 151 8.23 4.18 -12.10
CA LEU A 151 7.29 4.24 -13.20
C LEU A 151 7.49 3.09 -14.20
N GLU A 152 8.73 2.69 -14.45
CA GLU A 152 9.09 1.51 -15.25
C GLU A 152 8.52 0.21 -14.64
N ASP A 153 8.70 0.01 -13.32
CA ASP A 153 8.11 -1.14 -12.62
C ASP A 153 6.59 -1.06 -12.63
N ALA A 154 6.01 0.08 -12.24
CA ALA A 154 4.58 0.28 -12.17
C ALA A 154 3.86 -0.04 -13.49
N SER A 155 4.46 0.28 -14.64
CA SER A 155 3.85 -0.03 -15.93
C SER A 155 3.75 -1.55 -16.19
N GLN A 156 4.63 -2.36 -15.59
CA GLN A 156 4.71 -3.82 -15.77
C GLN A 156 4.35 -4.65 -14.52
N ARG A 157 4.16 -4.01 -13.36
CA ARG A 157 3.82 -4.62 -12.06
C ARG A 157 2.45 -5.29 -12.06
N ALA A 158 2.44 -6.62 -11.90
CA ALA A 158 1.21 -7.35 -11.62
C ALA A 158 0.98 -7.38 -10.11
N VAL A 159 -0.16 -6.86 -9.66
CA VAL A 159 -0.52 -6.88 -8.24
C VAL A 159 -1.27 -8.17 -7.95
N TYR A 160 -0.91 -8.85 -6.86
CA TYR A 160 -1.54 -10.08 -6.41
C TYR A 160 -1.96 -9.94 -4.94
N PRO A 161 -3.05 -10.62 -4.53
CA PRO A 161 -3.51 -10.58 -3.15
C PRO A 161 -2.49 -11.18 -2.18
N VAL A 162 -2.15 -10.39 -1.17
CA VAL A 162 -1.28 -10.76 -0.07
C VAL A 162 -2.13 -10.98 1.16
N GLN A 163 -2.46 -12.25 1.44
CA GLN A 163 -3.09 -12.64 2.70
C GLN A 163 -2.05 -13.33 3.59
N PRO A 164 -1.47 -12.66 4.60
CA PRO A 164 -0.47 -13.30 5.44
C PRO A 164 -1.07 -14.41 6.31
N GLN A 165 -0.26 -15.43 6.60
CA GLN A 165 -0.52 -16.38 7.67
C GLN A 165 0.26 -15.98 8.91
N MET A 166 -0.44 -15.84 10.02
CA MET A 166 0.16 -15.48 11.30
C MET A 166 0.57 -16.75 12.05
N VAL A 167 1.85 -16.87 12.37
CA VAL A 167 2.43 -18.02 13.09
C VAL A 167 3.31 -17.54 14.25
N ARG A 168 3.57 -18.43 15.22
CA ARG A 168 4.61 -18.20 16.24
C ARG A 168 5.82 -19.08 15.95
N GLN A 169 6.99 -18.47 15.81
CA GLN A 169 8.27 -19.16 15.63
C GLN A 169 9.26 -18.63 16.66
N ASP A 170 9.91 -19.53 17.41
CA ASP A 170 10.86 -19.18 18.48
C ASP A 170 10.34 -18.12 19.46
N GLY A 171 9.05 -18.22 19.81
CA GLY A 171 8.37 -17.29 20.71
C GLY A 171 7.97 -15.95 20.09
N ARG A 172 8.38 -15.66 18.85
CA ARG A 172 8.09 -14.41 18.13
C ARG A 172 6.88 -14.58 17.21
N LEU A 173 6.13 -13.49 17.02
CA LEU A 173 5.07 -13.43 16.03
C LEU A 173 5.70 -13.27 14.64
N CYS A 174 5.26 -14.07 13.68
CA CYS A 174 5.71 -14.00 12.30
C CYS A 174 4.52 -13.96 11.34
N PHE A 175 4.64 -13.19 10.27
CA PHE A 175 3.74 -13.22 9.12
C PHE A 175 4.43 -13.90 7.95
N LEU A 176 3.87 -15.02 7.53
CA LEU A 176 4.25 -15.70 6.31
C LEU A 176 3.45 -15.10 5.16
N LEU A 177 4.14 -14.54 4.17
CA LEU A 177 3.52 -13.96 2.99
C LEU A 177 3.42 -15.02 1.88
N PRO A 178 2.53 -14.87 0.89
CA PRO A 178 2.57 -15.66 -0.34
C PRO A 178 3.98 -15.72 -0.91
N GLY A 179 4.39 -16.93 -1.35
CA GLY A 179 5.77 -17.23 -1.77
C GLY A 179 6.66 -17.80 -0.68
N ASP A 180 6.30 -17.69 0.60
CA ASP A 180 7.01 -18.37 1.68
C ASP A 180 6.87 -19.91 1.55
N ARG A 181 7.94 -20.66 1.84
CA ARG A 181 7.96 -22.14 1.81
C ARG A 181 6.89 -22.78 2.71
N GLU A 182 6.52 -22.11 3.79
CA GLU A 182 5.50 -22.57 4.73
C GLU A 182 4.09 -22.01 4.40
N HIS A 183 3.98 -21.11 3.41
CA HIS A 183 2.71 -20.54 2.98
C HIS A 183 2.07 -21.37 1.83
N PRO A 184 0.74 -21.59 1.84
CA PRO A 184 0.05 -22.41 0.83
C PRO A 184 0.05 -21.79 -0.57
N VAL A 185 0.02 -20.47 -0.66
CA VAL A 185 0.15 -19.74 -1.95
C VAL A 185 1.63 -19.59 -2.28
N ARG A 186 2.06 -20.17 -3.41
CA ARG A 186 3.45 -20.20 -3.87
C ARG A 186 3.87 -19.01 -4.73
N GLN A 187 2.91 -18.38 -5.42
CA GLN A 187 3.17 -17.13 -6.13
C GLN A 187 3.18 -16.00 -5.10
N GLY A 188 4.32 -15.34 -4.95
CA GLY A 188 4.55 -14.35 -3.92
C GLY A 188 4.82 -12.95 -4.45
N MET A 189 4.94 -12.00 -3.52
CA MET A 189 5.50 -10.70 -3.81
C MET A 189 7.00 -10.80 -4.11
N PRO A 190 7.56 -9.84 -4.85
CA PRO A 190 9.01 -9.68 -4.93
C PRO A 190 9.62 -9.46 -3.55
N GLY A 191 10.74 -10.13 -3.26
CA GLY A 191 11.50 -9.89 -2.03
C GLY A 191 11.27 -10.90 -0.90
N PRO A 192 11.62 -10.52 0.34
CA PRO A 192 11.44 -11.35 1.51
C PRO A 192 9.97 -11.70 1.73
N THR A 193 9.68 -12.99 1.84
CA THR A 193 8.31 -13.51 2.01
C THR A 193 7.94 -13.73 3.48
N ARG A 194 8.77 -13.24 4.41
CA ARG A 194 8.56 -13.42 5.85
C ARG A 194 8.85 -12.13 6.61
N ILE A 195 7.89 -11.75 7.45
CA ILE A 195 8.01 -10.63 8.39
C ILE A 195 8.04 -11.22 9.80
N VAL A 196 9.10 -10.98 10.56
CA VAL A 196 9.28 -11.53 11.92
C VAL A 196 9.30 -10.44 12.97
N GLY A 197 8.76 -10.71 14.15
CA GLY A 197 8.87 -9.81 15.30
C GLY A 197 10.33 -9.63 15.71
N GLY A 198 10.81 -8.40 15.66
CA GLY A 198 12.13 -7.98 16.10
C GLY A 198 12.24 -7.86 17.63
N PRO A 199 13.46 -7.78 18.16
CA PRO A 199 13.72 -7.72 19.61
C PRO A 199 13.15 -6.45 20.28
N ASN A 200 12.97 -5.36 19.52
CA ASN A 200 12.49 -4.08 20.02
C ASN A 200 10.97 -3.89 19.82
N GLY A 201 10.24 -4.94 19.43
CA GLY A 201 8.79 -4.86 19.16
C GLY A 201 8.42 -4.41 17.74
N GLY A 202 9.40 -4.03 16.91
CA GLY A 202 9.23 -3.80 15.48
C GLY A 202 9.21 -5.09 14.64
N TRP A 203 9.11 -4.96 13.32
CA TRP A 203 9.13 -6.03 12.33
C TRP A 203 10.48 -6.05 11.59
N LEU A 204 10.94 -7.25 11.24
CA LEU A 204 12.11 -7.45 10.40
C LEU A 204 11.72 -8.29 9.19
N LEU A 205 12.20 -7.92 8.01
CA LEU A 205 12.11 -8.79 6.85
C LEU A 205 13.16 -9.89 6.95
N GLN A 206 12.74 -11.14 6.77
CA GLN A 206 13.62 -12.29 6.81
C GLN A 206 13.74 -12.91 5.43
N GLU A 207 14.95 -12.87 4.88
CA GLU A 207 15.31 -13.61 3.67
C GLU A 207 15.22 -15.12 3.93
N GLN A 208 14.56 -15.83 3.01
CA GLN A 208 14.57 -17.29 3.04
C GLN A 208 15.90 -17.77 2.46
N ARG A 209 16.81 -18.27 3.30
CA ARG A 209 18.06 -18.87 2.82
C ARG A 209 17.73 -19.94 1.77
N ALA A 210 18.37 -19.85 0.60
CA ALA A 210 18.39 -20.94 -0.35
C ALA A 210 19.11 -22.11 0.33
N GLY A 211 18.32 -23.09 0.76
CA GLY A 211 18.82 -24.40 1.19
C GLY A 211 19.44 -25.18 0.05
#